data_AF-A0AAJ8BV06-F1
#
_entry.id   AF-A0AAJ8BV06-F1
#
_cell.length_a   1.000
_cell.length_b   1.000
_cell.length_c   1.000
_cell.angle_alpha   90.00
_cell.angle_beta   90.00
_cell.angle_gamma   90.00
#
_symmetry.space_group_name_H-M   'P 1'
#
loop_
_entity.id
_entity.type
_entity.pdbx_description
1 polymer ?
#
loop_
_entity_poly.entity_id
_entity_poly.type
_entity_poly.pdbx_seq_one_letter_code
_entity_poly.pdbx_strand_id
1 'polypeptide(L)'
;ISGMLLTTLGYGLFIDLPSTKSWPRIILFQIVAGLGIGPNFQATLIALQANTTPAELSRGTGTFSFVRQLAAAISVVVGSVLYARAVSGQRGALAAVLGETVAQEIVEASTAAAAIVETLPVGEDRTVVFHALTAALRWVWVFYTAVAGVGFLLSLCLRDLRLGDAHRMAPGQESEELEMERGTT
;
A
#
# COMPACT_ATOMS: atom_id res chain seq x y z
N ILE A 1 -10.65 -5.56 -10.14
CA ILE A 1 -9.57 -5.83 -11.13
C ILE A 1 -8.85 -4.54 -11.52
N SER A 2 -9.53 -3.54 -12.11
CA SER A 2 -8.88 -2.30 -12.57
C SER A 2 -8.12 -1.53 -11.47
N GLY A 3 -8.66 -1.48 -10.25
CA GLY A 3 -7.97 -0.91 -9.09
C GLY A 3 -6.63 -1.59 -8.79
N MET A 4 -6.61 -2.92 -8.71
CA MET A 4 -5.39 -3.71 -8.47
C MET A 4 -4.37 -3.60 -9.61
N LEU A 5 -4.83 -3.51 -10.86
CA LEU A 5 -3.96 -3.25 -12.01
C LEU A 5 -3.26 -1.89 -11.86
N LEU A 6 -4.03 -0.82 -11.59
CA LEU A 6 -3.50 0.53 -11.41
C LEU A 6 -2.59 0.63 -10.17
N THR A 7 -2.89 -0.08 -9.07
CA THR A 7 -2.00 -0.15 -7.91
C THR A 7 -0.67 -0.79 -8.26
N THR A 8 -0.70 -1.91 -9.00
CA THR A 8 0.52 -2.62 -9.43
C THR A 8 1.36 -1.74 -10.35
N LEU A 9 0.73 -1.07 -11.32
CA LEU A 9 1.40 -0.12 -12.21
C LEU A 9 1.95 1.09 -11.44
N GLY A 10 1.19 1.67 -10.53
CA GLY A 10 1.62 2.81 -9.72
C GLY A 10 2.86 2.51 -8.87
N TYR A 11 2.89 1.34 -8.21
CA TYR A 11 4.08 0.90 -7.47
C TYR A 11 5.26 0.58 -8.41
N GLY A 12 4.98 0.00 -9.58
CA GLY A 12 6.00 -0.25 -10.60
C GLY A 12 6.65 1.03 -11.11
N LEU A 13 5.88 2.11 -11.27
CA LEU A 13 6.40 3.42 -11.69
C LEU A 13 7.37 4.01 -10.66
N PHE A 14 7.15 3.76 -9.35
CA PHE A 14 8.06 4.25 -8.31
C PHE A 14 9.46 3.60 -8.35
N ILE A 15 9.61 2.46 -9.04
CA ILE A 15 10.92 1.84 -9.29
C ILE A 15 11.80 2.74 -10.17
N ASP A 16 11.20 3.54 -11.07
CA ASP A 16 11.89 4.47 -11.97
C ASP A 16 12.00 5.90 -11.40
N LEU A 17 11.75 6.09 -10.10
CA LEU A 17 11.95 7.41 -9.49
C LEU A 17 13.43 7.82 -9.59
N PRO A 18 13.74 8.94 -10.25
CA PRO A 18 15.12 9.40 -10.38
C PRO A 18 15.64 9.89 -9.03
N SER A 19 16.97 9.84 -8.84
CA SER A 19 17.65 10.44 -7.69
C SER A 19 17.60 11.97 -7.69
N THR A 20 17.25 12.58 -8.82
CA THR A 20 17.03 14.02 -8.98
C THR A 20 15.55 14.38 -8.86
N LYS A 21 15.25 15.58 -8.38
CA LYS A 21 13.86 16.05 -8.22
C LYS A 21 13.21 16.26 -9.59
N SER A 22 12.40 15.28 -10.01
CA SER A 22 11.47 15.42 -11.15
C SER A 22 10.04 15.54 -10.64
N TRP A 23 9.62 16.76 -10.33
CA TRP A 23 8.27 17.04 -9.81
C TRP A 23 7.13 16.45 -10.67
N PRO A 24 7.16 16.55 -12.02
CA PRO A 24 6.11 15.97 -12.84
C PRO A 24 6.00 14.45 -12.67
N ARG A 25 7.14 13.73 -12.63
CA ARG A 25 7.13 12.27 -12.43
C ARG A 25 6.57 11.91 -11.05
N ILE A 26 7.04 12.59 -10.00
CA ILE A 26 6.59 12.34 -8.62
C ILE A 26 5.07 12.54 -8.51
N ILE A 27 4.53 13.63 -9.06
CA ILE A 27 3.10 13.95 -9.01
C ILE A 27 2.29 12.93 -9.82
N LEU A 28 2.68 12.67 -11.07
CA LEU A 28 1.93 11.77 -11.95
C LEU A 28 1.94 10.32 -11.43
N PHE A 29 3.08 9.84 -10.91
CA PHE A 29 3.17 8.48 -10.36
C PHE A 29 2.30 8.33 -9.11
N GLN A 30 2.24 9.34 -8.25
CA GLN A 30 1.33 9.34 -7.09
C GLN A 30 -0.14 9.39 -7.48
N ILE A 31 -0.51 10.11 -8.55
CA ILE A 31 -1.88 10.10 -9.07
C ILE A 31 -2.26 8.69 -9.53
N VAL A 32 -1.40 8.02 -10.30
CA VAL A 32 -1.66 6.64 -10.77
C VAL A 32 -1.79 5.68 -9.59
N ALA A 33 -0.86 5.73 -8.63
CA ALA A 33 -0.91 4.91 -7.43
C ALA A 33 -2.18 5.17 -6.60
N GLY A 34 -2.54 6.44 -6.38
CA GLY A 34 -3.73 6.85 -5.63
C GLY A 34 -5.03 6.38 -6.28
N LEU A 35 -5.14 6.53 -7.61
CA LEU A 35 -6.29 6.06 -8.38
C LEU A 35 -6.45 4.54 -8.32
N GLY A 36 -5.35 3.78 -8.19
CA GLY A 36 -5.42 2.34 -7.99
C GLY A 36 -5.84 1.95 -6.57
N ILE A 37 -5.20 2.53 -5.56
CA ILE A 37 -5.37 2.15 -4.15
C ILE A 37 -6.78 2.49 -3.65
N GLY A 38 -7.31 3.67 -3.98
CA GLY A 38 -8.60 4.17 -3.45
C GLY A 38 -9.77 3.20 -3.65
N PRO A 39 -10.04 2.74 -4.89
CA PRO A 39 -11.11 1.78 -5.18
C PRO A 39 -10.97 0.45 -4.42
N ASN A 40 -9.75 -0.03 -4.13
CA ASN A 40 -9.56 -1.28 -3.40
C ASN A 40 -10.10 -1.19 -1.97
N PHE A 41 -9.96 -0.03 -1.32
CA PHE A 41 -10.51 0.17 0.03
C PHE A 41 -12.03 0.32 0.01
N GLN A 42 -12.57 1.15 -0.89
CA GLN A 42 -14.01 1.41 -0.94
C GLN A 42 -14.79 0.17 -1.40
N ALA A 43 -14.32 -0.53 -2.43
CA ALA A 43 -15.00 -1.74 -2.90
C ALA A 43 -15.06 -2.84 -1.83
N THR A 44 -13.97 -3.03 -1.08
CA THR A 44 -13.94 -4.05 0.00
C THR A 44 -14.86 -3.66 1.15
N LEU A 45 -14.89 -2.38 1.53
CA LEU A 45 -15.80 -1.90 2.55
C LEU A 45 -17.27 -2.05 2.12
N ILE A 46 -17.61 -1.65 0.90
CA ILE A 46 -18.98 -1.80 0.37
C ILE A 46 -19.37 -3.28 0.33
N ALA A 47 -18.48 -4.17 -0.14
CA ALA A 47 -18.74 -5.60 -0.16
C ALA A 47 -18.98 -6.16 1.25
N LEU A 48 -18.18 -5.75 2.24
CA LEU A 48 -18.39 -6.12 3.63
C LEU A 48 -19.76 -5.64 4.14
N GLN A 49 -20.06 -4.36 3.91
CA GLN A 49 -21.32 -3.74 4.36
C GLN A 49 -22.54 -4.40 3.72
N ALA A 50 -22.45 -4.78 2.43
CA ALA A 50 -23.52 -5.47 1.72
C ALA A 50 -23.75 -6.92 2.18
N ASN A 51 -22.75 -7.56 2.79
CA ASN A 51 -22.83 -8.93 3.30
C ASN A 51 -23.00 -9.00 4.83
N THR A 52 -23.28 -7.89 5.50
CA THR A 52 -23.43 -7.82 6.96
C THR A 52 -24.84 -7.34 7.34
N THR A 53 -25.41 -7.89 8.41
CA THR A 53 -26.70 -7.42 8.95
C THR A 53 -26.56 -6.02 9.57
N PRO A 54 -27.64 -5.20 9.64
CA PRO A 54 -27.58 -3.88 10.27
C PRO A 54 -27.07 -3.90 11.72
N ALA A 55 -27.41 -4.96 12.47
CA ALA A 55 -26.98 -5.16 13.86
C ALA A 55 -25.46 -5.41 13.99
N GLU A 56 -24.83 -5.99 12.97
CA GLU A 56 -23.41 -6.37 12.98
C GLU A 56 -22.53 -5.38 12.21
N LEU A 57 -23.12 -4.45 11.44
CA LEU A 57 -22.43 -3.51 10.57
C LEU A 57 -21.32 -2.72 11.27
N SER A 58 -21.60 -2.23 12.49
CA SER A 58 -20.63 -1.50 13.32
C SER A 58 -19.44 -2.38 13.72
N ARG A 59 -19.71 -3.63 14.11
CA ARG A 59 -18.69 -4.60 14.50
C ARG A 59 -17.84 -4.99 13.30
N GLY A 60 -18.46 -5.32 12.17
CA GLY A 60 -17.77 -5.67 10.92
C GLY A 60 -16.86 -4.54 10.42
N THR A 61 -17.36 -3.31 10.40
CA THR A 61 -16.57 -2.13 9.99
C THR A 61 -15.41 -1.86 10.95
N GLY A 62 -15.63 -2.04 12.26
CA GLY A 62 -14.58 -1.93 13.28
C GLY A 62 -13.46 -2.95 13.06
N THR A 63 -13.81 -4.22 12.84
CA THR A 63 -12.84 -5.29 12.53
C THR A 63 -12.09 -5.02 11.23
N PHE A 64 -12.77 -4.57 10.18
CA PHE A 64 -12.13 -4.19 8.92
C PHE A 64 -11.07 -3.09 9.12
N SER A 65 -11.42 -2.03 9.85
CA SER A 65 -10.48 -0.95 10.14
C SER A 65 -9.31 -1.44 11.00
N PHE A 66 -9.56 -2.27 12.01
CA PHE A 66 -8.52 -2.86 12.85
C PHE A 66 -7.52 -3.70 12.03
N VAL A 67 -8.00 -4.63 11.21
CA VAL A 67 -7.17 -5.47 10.34
C VAL A 67 -6.36 -4.61 9.37
N ARG A 68 -6.98 -3.58 8.78
CA ARG A 68 -6.29 -2.65 7.88
C ARG A 68 -5.15 -1.91 8.59
N GLN A 69 -5.38 -1.42 9.81
CA GLN A 69 -4.36 -0.73 10.59
C GLN A 69 -3.23 -1.67 11.00
N LEU A 70 -3.55 -2.92 11.37
CA LEU A 70 -2.55 -3.94 11.67
C LEU A 70 -1.69 -4.27 10.44
N ALA A 71 -2.32 -4.47 9.28
CA ALA A 71 -1.61 -4.69 8.02
C ALA A 71 -0.71 -3.51 7.64
N ALA A 72 -1.17 -2.28 7.85
CA ALA A 72 -0.37 -1.07 7.63
C ALA A 72 0.85 -1.03 8.56
N ALA A 73 0.69 -1.35 9.85
CA ALA A 73 1.80 -1.39 10.80
C ALA A 73 2.85 -2.45 10.41
N ILE A 74 2.41 -3.66 10.04
CA ILE A 74 3.30 -4.72 9.55
C ILE A 74 4.05 -4.27 8.29
N SER A 75 3.34 -3.66 7.35
CA SER A 75 3.91 -3.14 6.10
C SER A 75 5.04 -2.13 6.36
N VAL A 76 4.84 -1.18 7.28
CA VAL A 76 5.87 -0.20 7.66
C VAL A 76 7.13 -0.88 8.20
N VAL A 77 6.99 -1.90 9.05
CA VAL A 77 8.13 -2.65 9.60
C VAL A 77 8.86 -3.44 8.51
N VAL A 78 8.13 -4.10 7.62
CA VAL A 78 8.75 -4.84 6.50
C VAL A 78 9.49 -3.86 5.57
N GLY A 79 8.87 -2.72 5.25
CA GLY A 79 9.46 -1.68 4.42
C GLY A 79 10.74 -1.10 5.03
N SER A 80 10.75 -0.83 6.34
CA SER A 80 11.93 -0.28 7.01
C SER A 80 13.09 -1.27 7.06
N VAL A 81 12.83 -2.55 7.34
CA VAL A 81 13.86 -3.61 7.36
C VAL A 81 14.43 -3.82 5.96
N LEU A 82 13.58 -3.88 4.93
CA LEU A 82 14.01 -4.03 3.55
C LEU A 82 14.86 -2.84 3.10
N TYR A 83 14.43 -1.63 3.44
CA TYR A 83 15.17 -0.41 3.15
C TYR A 83 16.53 -0.38 3.84
N ALA A 84 16.58 -0.65 5.15
CA ALA A 84 17.83 -0.68 5.91
C ALA A 84 18.82 -1.70 5.33
N ARG A 85 18.33 -2.89 4.95
CA ARG A 85 19.14 -3.90 4.27
C ARG A 85 19.65 -3.41 2.91
N ALA A 86 18.81 -2.75 2.12
CA ALA A 86 19.20 -2.23 0.82
C ALA A 86 20.23 -1.10 0.92
N VAL A 87 20.12 -0.21 1.93
CA VAL A 87 21.12 0.83 2.24
C VAL A 87 22.43 0.21 2.70
N SER A 88 22.40 -0.84 3.53
CA SER A 88 23.59 -1.59 3.91
C SER A 88 24.35 -2.15 2.70
N GLY A 89 23.64 -2.60 1.67
CA GLY A 89 24.23 -3.02 0.39
C GLY A 89 24.92 -1.89 -0.39
N GLN A 90 24.64 -0.63 -0.08
CA GLN A 90 25.29 0.56 -0.67
C GLN A 90 26.46 1.09 0.17
N ARG A 91 26.78 0.46 1.31
CA ARG A 91 27.82 0.95 2.24
C ARG A 91 29.16 1.21 1.56
N GLY A 92 29.59 0.34 0.65
CA GLY A 92 30.86 0.52 -0.07
C GLY A 92 30.89 1.79 -0.92
N ALA A 93 29.79 2.10 -1.62
CA ALA A 93 29.68 3.33 -2.41
C ALA A 93 29.64 4.58 -1.52
N LEU A 94 29.00 4.49 -0.36
CA LEU A 94 28.97 5.57 0.64
C LEU A 94 30.35 5.79 1.27
N ALA A 95 31.04 4.72 1.67
CA ALA A 95 32.34 4.77 2.33
C ALA A 95 33.44 5.33 1.42
N ALA A 96 33.37 5.06 0.11
CA ALA A 96 34.30 5.60 -0.87
C ALA A 96 34.28 7.14 -0.95
N VAL A 97 33.17 7.77 -0.55
CA VAL A 97 32.96 9.23 -0.66
C VAL A 97 33.02 9.90 0.71
N LEU A 98 32.37 9.30 1.72
CA LEU A 98 32.19 9.90 3.04
C LEU A 98 33.15 9.36 4.11
N GLY A 99 33.91 8.31 3.79
CA GLY A 99 34.66 7.52 4.77
C GLY A 99 33.79 6.51 5.53
N GLU A 100 34.44 5.50 6.12
CA GLU A 100 33.77 4.35 6.74
C GLU A 100 32.84 4.74 7.90
N THR A 101 33.27 5.70 8.73
CA THR A 101 32.51 6.12 9.93
C THR A 101 31.15 6.72 9.56
N VAL A 102 31.12 7.68 8.62
CA VAL A 102 29.87 8.35 8.21
C VAL A 102 28.99 7.39 7.41
N ALA A 103 29.59 6.53 6.58
CA ALA A 103 28.85 5.50 5.87
C ALA A 103 28.16 4.50 6.83
N GLN A 104 28.84 4.12 7.92
CA GLN A 104 28.25 3.26 8.94
C GLN A 104 27.09 3.97 9.67
N GLU A 105 27.25 5.26 10.02
CA GLU A 105 26.19 6.05 10.65
C GLU A 105 24.93 6.14 9.76
N ILE A 106 25.10 6.35 8.46
CA ILE A 106 23.98 6.36 7.49
C ILE A 106 23.30 4.99 7.40
N VAL A 107 24.04 3.89 7.48
CA VAL A 107 23.45 2.55 7.45
C VAL A 107 22.65 2.27 8.73
N GLU A 108 23.21 2.61 9.89
CA GLU A 108 22.57 2.44 11.20
C GLU A 108 21.32 3.31 11.34
N ALA A 109 21.42 4.57 10.92
CA ALA A 109 20.32 5.53 10.94
C ALA A 109 19.58 5.62 9.59
N SER A 110 19.56 4.55 8.79
CA SER A 110 19.06 4.59 7.40
C SER A 110 17.67 5.21 7.25
N THR A 111 16.73 4.93 8.15
CA THR A 111 15.38 5.52 8.13
C THR A 111 15.31 7.00 8.54
N ALA A 112 16.37 7.51 9.17
CA ALA A 112 16.54 8.92 9.57
C ALA A 112 17.66 9.63 8.79
N ALA A 113 18.24 8.97 7.77
CA ALA A 113 19.40 9.45 7.05
C ALA A 113 19.15 10.79 6.32
N ALA A 114 17.90 11.18 6.09
CA ALA A 114 17.56 12.50 5.54
C ALA A 114 18.16 13.66 6.37
N ALA A 115 18.13 13.57 7.70
CA ALA A 115 18.72 14.58 8.57
C ALA A 115 20.25 14.64 8.44
N ILE A 116 20.89 13.48 8.27
CA ILE A 116 22.34 13.36 8.04
C ILE A 116 22.70 13.92 6.64
N VAL A 117 21.85 13.69 5.64
CA VAL A 117 22.06 14.19 4.27
C VAL A 117 21.88 15.71 4.16
N GLU A 118 21.13 16.32 5.06
CA GLU A 118 20.96 17.77 5.14
C GLU A 118 22.15 18.50 5.77
N THR A 119 22.93 17.82 6.61
CA THR A 119 24.15 18.40 7.20
C THR A 119 25.38 18.29 6.29
N LEU A 120 25.33 17.46 5.25
CA LEU A 120 26.42 17.30 4.28
C LEU A 120 26.57 18.56 3.40
N PRO A 121 27.82 18.97 3.09
CA PRO A 121 28.09 20.05 2.15
C PRO A 121 27.40 19.81 0.80
N VAL A 122 26.85 20.88 0.21
CA VAL A 122 26.22 20.80 -1.11
C VAL A 122 27.32 20.55 -2.15
N GLY A 123 27.29 19.39 -2.81
CA GLY A 123 28.33 18.99 -3.76
C GLY A 123 28.12 17.59 -4.34
N GLU A 124 29.19 17.03 -4.90
CA GLU A 124 29.22 15.69 -5.51
C GLU A 124 28.87 14.61 -4.48
N ASP A 125 29.39 14.74 -3.26
CA ASP A 125 29.17 13.78 -2.16
C ASP A 125 27.68 13.60 -1.84
N ARG A 126 26.96 14.71 -1.72
CA ARG A 126 25.51 14.70 -1.46
C ARG A 126 24.74 14.00 -2.57
N THR A 127 25.18 14.16 -3.82
CA THR A 127 24.55 13.51 -4.98
C THR A 127 24.76 12.01 -4.97
N VAL A 128 25.97 11.55 -4.63
CA VAL A 128 26.27 10.12 -4.49
C VAL A 128 25.43 9.49 -3.38
N VAL A 129 25.29 10.17 -2.25
CA VAL A 129 24.46 9.68 -1.13
C VAL A 129 22.99 9.62 -1.52
N PHE A 130 22.45 10.66 -2.15
CA PHE A 130 21.07 10.62 -2.67
C PHE A 130 20.87 9.47 -3.66
N HIS A 131 21.82 9.28 -4.58
CA HIS A 131 21.75 8.17 -5.53
C HIS A 131 21.76 6.81 -4.83
N ALA A 132 22.62 6.59 -3.83
CA ALA A 132 22.66 5.37 -3.04
C ALA A 132 21.35 5.11 -2.28
N LEU A 133 20.79 6.15 -1.63
CA LEU A 133 19.52 6.05 -0.91
C LEU A 133 18.34 5.80 -1.85
N THR A 134 18.28 6.48 -3.00
CA THR A 134 17.26 6.23 -4.02
C THR A 134 17.39 4.81 -4.60
N ALA A 135 18.61 4.33 -4.85
CA ALA A 135 18.85 2.97 -5.31
C ALA A 135 18.40 1.91 -4.28
N ALA A 136 18.56 2.20 -2.98
CA ALA A 136 18.03 1.36 -1.91
C ALA A 136 16.49 1.39 -1.88
N LEU A 137 15.87 2.57 -2.02
CA LEU A 137 14.42 2.74 -2.03
C LEU A 137 13.75 1.98 -3.19
N ARG A 138 14.44 1.88 -4.33
CA ARG A 138 13.96 1.09 -5.48
C ARG A 138 13.61 -0.35 -5.11
N TRP A 139 14.38 -1.00 -4.23
CA TRP A 139 14.10 -2.37 -3.79
C TRP A 139 12.81 -2.49 -2.98
N VAL A 140 12.47 -1.46 -2.22
CA VAL A 140 11.20 -1.38 -1.48
C VAL A 140 10.02 -1.33 -2.45
N TRP A 141 10.12 -0.52 -3.50
CA TRP A 141 9.09 -0.44 -4.54
C TRP A 141 8.98 -1.72 -5.38
N VAL A 142 10.09 -2.40 -5.67
CA VAL A 142 10.09 -3.72 -6.31
C VAL A 142 9.28 -4.72 -5.47
N PHE A 143 9.52 -4.76 -4.16
CA PHE A 143 8.78 -5.64 -3.25
C PHE A 143 7.28 -5.33 -3.25
N TYR A 144 6.88 -4.07 -3.07
CA TYR A 144 5.46 -3.69 -3.09
C TYR A 144 4.80 -3.94 -4.44
N THR A 145 5.52 -3.75 -5.55
CA THR A 145 5.04 -4.09 -6.89
C THR A 145 4.78 -5.59 -7.02
N ALA A 146 5.67 -6.44 -6.50
CA ALA A 146 5.48 -7.89 -6.50
C ALA A 146 4.26 -8.30 -5.66
N VAL A 147 4.10 -7.73 -4.46
CA VAL A 147 2.94 -7.98 -3.58
C VAL A 147 1.63 -7.54 -4.26
N ALA A 148 1.61 -6.34 -4.86
CA ALA A 148 0.46 -5.84 -5.61
C ALA A 148 0.16 -6.72 -6.83
N GLY A 149 1.20 -7.19 -7.54
CA GLY A 149 1.07 -8.11 -8.65
C GLY A 149 0.45 -9.45 -8.26
N VAL A 150 0.87 -10.02 -7.12
CA VAL A 150 0.22 -11.23 -6.56
C VAL A 150 -1.24 -10.94 -6.24
N GLY A 151 -1.55 -9.81 -5.59
CA GLY A 151 -2.93 -9.41 -5.31
C GLY A 151 -3.77 -9.22 -6.57
N PHE A 152 -3.17 -8.70 -7.64
CA PHE A 152 -3.81 -8.57 -8.95
C PHE A 152 -4.11 -9.94 -9.57
N LEU A 153 -3.15 -10.87 -9.55
CA LEU A 153 -3.36 -12.24 -10.01
C LEU A 153 -4.45 -12.96 -9.22
N LEU A 154 -4.45 -12.83 -7.88
CA LEU A 154 -5.51 -13.36 -7.03
C LEU A 154 -6.87 -12.76 -7.40
N SER A 155 -6.92 -11.46 -7.70
CA SER A 155 -8.14 -10.79 -8.12
C SER A 155 -8.68 -11.26 -9.47
N LEU A 156 -7.82 -11.80 -10.35
CA LEU A 156 -8.24 -12.44 -11.60
C LEU A 156 -8.76 -13.86 -11.38
N CYS A 157 -8.23 -14.57 -10.38
CA CYS A 157 -8.68 -15.91 -10.00
C CYS A 157 -10.03 -15.91 -9.28
N LEU A 158 -10.42 -14.78 -8.67
CA LEU A 158 -11.76 -14.59 -8.12
C LEU A 158 -12.78 -14.54 -9.26
N ARG A 159 -13.44 -15.67 -9.53
CA ARG A 159 -14.62 -15.73 -10.42
C ARG A 159 -15.70 -14.77 -9.91
N ASP A 160 -16.46 -14.19 -10.84
CA ASP A 160 -17.66 -13.40 -10.55
C ASP A 160 -18.56 -14.16 -9.57
N LEU A 161 -18.44 -13.84 -8.29
CA LEU A 161 -19.47 -14.12 -7.28
C LEU A 161 -20.63 -13.21 -7.64
N ARG A 162 -21.41 -13.62 -8.65
CA ARG A 162 -22.60 -12.90 -9.09
C ARG A 162 -23.47 -12.67 -7.86
N LEU A 163 -23.70 -11.40 -7.55
CA LEU A 163 -24.65 -10.88 -6.55
C LEU A 163 -26.12 -11.34 -6.76
N GLY A 164 -26.39 -12.27 -7.69
CA GLY A 164 -27.72 -12.73 -8.05
C GLY A 164 -28.35 -13.74 -7.08
N ASP A 165 -27.58 -14.33 -6.16
CA ASP A 165 -28.12 -15.34 -5.22
C ASP A 165 -28.42 -14.78 -3.82
N ALA A 166 -27.98 -13.56 -3.49
CA ALA A 166 -28.32 -12.90 -2.23
C ALA A 166 -29.78 -12.40 -2.18
N HIS A 167 -30.40 -12.12 -3.33
CA HIS A 167 -31.82 -11.76 -3.41
C HIS A 167 -32.77 -12.97 -3.32
N ARG A 168 -32.24 -14.21 -3.32
CA ARG A 168 -33.06 -15.44 -3.27
C ARG A 168 -33.16 -16.07 -1.87
N MET A 169 -32.57 -15.46 -0.84
CA MET A 169 -32.59 -15.97 0.54
C MET A 169 -33.01 -14.92 1.58
N ALA A 170 -34.15 -14.26 1.35
CA ALA A 170 -34.94 -13.69 2.45
C ALA A 170 -36.42 -14.09 2.30
N PRO A 171 -36.79 -15.39 2.40
CA PRO A 171 -38.20 -15.82 2.44
C PRO A 171 -38.84 -15.53 3.81
N GLY A 172 -38.66 -14.30 4.33
CA GLY A 172 -39.09 -13.91 5.68
C GLY A 172 -39.76 -12.55 5.77
N GLN A 173 -39.54 -11.65 4.81
CA GLN A 173 -40.13 -10.30 4.87
C GLN A 173 -41.56 -10.24 4.30
N GLU A 174 -41.90 -11.09 3.32
CA GLU A 174 -43.29 -11.19 2.84
C GLU A 174 -44.23 -11.82 3.90
N SER A 175 -43.72 -12.71 4.76
CA SER A 175 -44.52 -13.33 5.82
C SER A 175 -44.88 -12.37 6.97
N GLU A 176 -44.01 -11.43 7.32
CA GLU A 176 -44.27 -10.44 8.37
C GLU A 176 -45.24 -9.33 7.92
N GLU A 177 -45.20 -8.93 6.64
CA GLU A 177 -46.19 -7.98 6.08
C GLU A 177 -47.58 -8.62 5.95
N LEU A 178 -47.66 -9.90 5.56
CA LEU A 178 -48.93 -10.63 5.45
C LEU A 178 -49.57 -10.98 6.81
N GLU A 179 -48.77 -11.18 7.87
CA GLU A 179 -49.29 -11.34 9.24
C GLU A 179 -49.79 -10.00 9.83
N MET A 180 -49.14 -8.88 9.52
CA MET A 180 -49.63 -7.55 9.93
C MET A 180 -50.95 -7.17 9.21
N GLU A 181 -51.10 -7.47 7.91
CA GLU A 181 -52.38 -7.23 7.22
C GLU A 181 -53.52 -8.15 7.74
N ARG A 182 -53.23 -9.41 8.08
CA ARG A 182 -54.25 -10.33 8.64
C ARG A 182 -54.62 -10.05 10.10
N GLY A 183 -53.78 -9.35 10.85
CA GLY A 183 -54.05 -8.96 12.24
C GLY A 183 -54.93 -7.71 12.39
N THR A 184 -55.33 -7.07 11.29
CA THR A 184 -56.03 -5.76 11.30
C THR A 184 -57.45 -5.79 10.70
N THR A 185 -58.04 -6.98 10.52
CA THR A 185 -59.46 -7.19 10.16
C THR A 185 -60.15 -8.06 11.19
#